data_AF-B7PEX2-F1
#
_entry.id   AF-B7PEX2-F1
#
_cell.length_a   1.000
_cell.length_b   1.000
_cell.length_c   1.000
_cell.angle_alpha   90.00
_cell.angle_beta   90.00
_cell.angle_gamma   90.00
#
_symmetry.space_group_name_H-M   'P 1'
#
loop_
_entity.id
_entity.type
_entity.pdbx_description
1 polymer ?
#
loop_
_entity_poly.entity_id
_entity_poly.type
_entity_poly.pdbx_seq_one_letter_code
_entity_poly.pdbx_strand_id
1 'polypeptide(L)'
;AGGVAMEGLEANVAPRRAMQQEPFLEEYQFMPYLDDEPAGRQCEAAVREYVEVCCNVARRVLESCGKNNAEISDVIGGVYEVPEQVLHKYLESLAENHGLLRVLASVQKEAESSAGSLVATVQSVLAAHKEDLERDLLNTALLEEDPLRHLLDVVVENTGVKKLKVLEMAADAGLFLLAPRVSALLSLSHILLKTDLTIAHPQPNILTEVQVPEDTKKVAWDVASPSRTALPDADLLVARAAAGSQALEALTDALAAQSREGGFVLLSLRTALTPAEMFLSTVGKVPLRVHSRDFVEAAFGKRGFRLVSLRSNNVSVLLLFRKRLATPAGAEKQAVIRVRSGGFGWVEEIKAKATEYQERPAGENVWLVAEDVGSSGVVGLTNCLRQETGGDHIRWAVYVAEANGSGSQAPRLWTEQAYLDMQSVGDLS
;
A
#
# COMPACT_ATOMS: atom_id res chain seq x y z
N ALA A 1 -25.92 -68.30 18.24
CA ALA A 1 -24.57 -68.40 17.64
C ALA A 1 -24.61 -67.67 16.30
N GLY A 2 -23.70 -66.73 16.07
CA GLY A 2 -23.65 -65.94 14.84
C GLY A 2 -22.51 -64.95 14.91
N GLY A 3 -21.33 -65.36 14.45
CA GLY A 3 -20.17 -64.50 14.27
C GLY A 3 -19.49 -64.88 12.97
N VAL A 4 -19.06 -63.88 12.21
CA VAL A 4 -18.37 -64.06 10.93
C VAL A 4 -16.87 -63.85 11.16
N ALA A 5 -16.06 -64.80 10.70
CA ALA A 5 -14.61 -64.67 10.65
C ALA A 5 -14.22 -64.13 9.26
N MET A 6 -13.44 -63.04 9.24
CA MET A 6 -12.87 -62.48 8.03
C MET A 6 -11.35 -62.71 8.06
N GLU A 7 -10.84 -63.47 7.09
CA GLU A 7 -9.42 -63.70 6.88
C GLU A 7 -9.00 -63.09 5.54
N GLY A 8 -7.79 -62.51 5.48
CA GLY A 8 -7.25 -61.87 4.27
C GLY A 8 -7.41 -60.35 4.18
N LEU A 9 -7.70 -59.66 5.29
CA LEU A 9 -7.72 -58.20 5.30
C LEU A 9 -6.29 -57.64 5.32
N GLU A 10 -5.81 -57.18 4.17
CA GLU A 10 -4.52 -56.49 4.07
C GLU A 10 -4.69 -55.03 4.47
N ALA A 11 -4.42 -54.72 5.75
CA ALA A 11 -4.47 -53.37 6.27
C ALA A 11 -3.21 -52.61 5.84
N ASN A 12 -3.27 -51.94 4.69
CA ASN A 12 -2.26 -50.95 4.35
C ASN A 12 -2.33 -49.81 5.36
N VAL A 13 -1.28 -49.65 6.17
CA VAL A 13 -1.14 -48.50 7.07
C VAL A 13 -1.23 -47.25 6.20
N ALA A 14 -2.24 -46.42 6.44
CA ALA A 14 -2.37 -45.14 5.74
C ALA A 14 -1.01 -44.41 5.84
N PRO A 15 -0.39 -44.01 4.72
CA PRO A 15 0.93 -43.41 4.74
C PRO A 15 0.89 -42.21 5.69
N ARG A 16 1.71 -42.26 6.76
CA ARG A 16 1.93 -41.09 7.62
C ARG A 16 2.39 -39.98 6.67
N ARG A 17 1.60 -38.92 6.52
CA ARG A 17 1.92 -37.80 5.62
C ARG A 17 3.37 -37.37 5.88
N ALA A 18 4.25 -37.64 4.95
CA ALA A 18 5.67 -37.32 5.03
C ALA A 18 5.96 -35.84 4.69
N MET A 19 4.93 -35.04 4.42
CA MET A 19 5.06 -33.58 4.37
C MET A 19 4.66 -33.02 5.73
N GLN A 20 5.66 -32.65 6.53
CA GLN A 20 5.50 -31.48 7.40
C GLN A 20 5.19 -30.31 6.45
N GLN A 21 3.91 -29.96 6.31
CA GLN A 21 3.56 -28.67 5.75
C GLN A 21 4.07 -27.64 6.76
N GLU A 22 4.97 -26.76 6.32
CA GLU A 22 5.36 -25.62 7.14
C GLU A 22 4.10 -24.79 7.40
N PRO A 23 3.71 -24.59 8.68
CA PRO A 23 2.54 -23.80 8.99
C PRO A 23 2.81 -22.35 8.60
N PHE A 24 1.83 -21.71 7.97
CA PHE A 24 1.85 -20.27 7.80
C PHE A 24 1.53 -19.63 9.16
N LEU A 25 2.50 -18.88 9.70
CA LEU A 25 2.41 -18.26 11.02
C LEU A 25 2.11 -16.78 10.85
N GLU A 26 1.04 -16.34 11.52
CA GLU A 26 0.57 -14.96 11.45
C GLU A 26 0.13 -14.48 12.82
N GLU A 27 0.17 -13.16 12.99
CA GLU A 27 -0.36 -12.50 14.17
C GLU A 27 -1.61 -11.70 13.80
N TYR A 28 -2.64 -11.78 14.65
CA TYR A 28 -3.87 -11.02 14.46
C TYR A 28 -3.88 -9.82 15.41
N GLN A 29 -3.54 -8.64 14.87
CA GLN A 29 -3.45 -7.40 15.62
C GLN A 29 -4.46 -6.36 15.12
N PHE A 30 -4.84 -5.45 16.01
CA PHE A 30 -5.57 -4.26 15.61
C PHE A 30 -4.62 -3.30 14.88
N MET A 31 -4.99 -2.90 13.66
CA MET A 31 -4.18 -2.01 12.83
C MET A 31 -4.95 -0.74 12.49
N PRO A 32 -4.48 0.45 12.93
CA PRO A 32 -5.06 1.71 12.53
C PRO A 32 -5.04 1.88 11.00
N TYR A 33 -6.15 2.38 10.43
CA TYR A 33 -6.22 2.66 9.00
C TYR A 33 -5.27 3.79 8.59
N LEU A 34 -5.15 4.82 9.42
CA LEU A 34 -4.19 5.89 9.22
C LEU A 34 -3.06 5.70 10.23
N ASP A 35 -1.82 5.85 9.78
CA ASP A 35 -0.68 5.88 10.67
C ASP A 35 -0.89 6.86 11.81
N ASP A 36 -0.64 6.36 13.01
CA ASP A 36 -0.34 7.19 14.16
C ASP A 36 1.17 7.47 14.22
N GLU A 37 1.56 8.42 15.07
CA GLU A 37 2.96 8.78 15.30
C GLU A 37 3.88 7.57 15.58
N PRO A 38 3.48 6.58 16.41
CA PRO A 38 4.23 5.33 16.58
C PRO A 38 4.46 4.53 15.29
N ALA A 39 3.42 4.25 14.51
CA ALA A 39 3.53 3.46 13.29
C ALA A 39 4.45 4.13 12.26
N GLY A 40 4.33 5.46 12.12
CA GLY A 40 5.23 6.25 11.27
C GLY A 40 6.70 6.16 11.71
N ARG A 41 6.97 6.21 13.03
CA ARG A 41 8.34 6.08 13.56
C ARG A 41 8.96 4.69 13.36
N GLN A 42 8.14 3.64 13.39
CA GLN A 42 8.61 2.28 13.08
C GLN A 42 9.02 2.16 11.61
N CYS A 43 8.18 2.65 10.69
CA CYS A 43 8.51 2.69 9.27
C CYS A 43 9.73 3.58 8.99
N GLU A 44 9.89 4.68 9.73
CA GLU A 44 11.07 5.55 9.64
C GLU A 44 12.35 4.84 10.12
N ALA A 45 12.27 4.05 11.19
CA ALA A 45 13.43 3.34 11.70
C ALA A 45 14.04 2.37 10.66
N ALA A 46 13.22 1.83 9.75
CA ALA A 46 13.67 0.95 8.68
C ALA A 46 14.57 1.63 7.64
N VAL A 47 14.45 2.96 7.47
CA VAL A 47 15.22 3.72 6.48
C VAL A 47 16.31 4.61 7.10
N ARG A 48 16.25 4.88 8.40
CA ARG A 48 17.11 5.86 9.09
C ARG A 48 18.61 5.61 8.90
N GLU A 49 19.08 4.40 9.24
CA GLU A 49 20.51 4.03 9.13
C GLU A 49 20.99 4.18 7.68
N TYR A 50 20.18 3.76 6.70
CA TYR A 50 20.50 3.87 5.28
C TYR A 50 20.60 5.33 4.81
N VAL A 51 19.69 6.21 5.26
CA VAL A 51 19.73 7.64 4.96
C VAL A 51 21.00 8.27 5.52
N GLU A 52 21.36 7.96 6.76
CA GLU A 52 22.57 8.48 7.42
C GLU A 52 23.85 8.02 6.71
N VAL A 53 23.89 6.76 6.26
CA VAL A 53 24.97 6.19 5.44
C VAL A 53 25.09 6.93 4.10
N CYS A 54 23.99 7.12 3.37
CA CYS A 54 23.99 7.85 2.10
C CYS A 54 24.46 9.30 2.29
N CYS A 55 24.01 9.98 3.36
CA CYS A 55 24.43 11.34 3.67
C CYS A 55 25.94 11.43 3.99
N ASN A 56 26.51 10.41 4.63
CA ASN A 56 27.96 10.32 4.86
C ASN A 56 28.76 10.20 3.57
N VAL A 57 28.32 9.35 2.63
CA VAL A 57 29.00 9.24 1.32
C VAL A 57 28.88 10.54 0.53
N ALA A 58 27.69 11.15 0.49
CA ALA A 58 27.50 12.45 -0.16
C ALA A 58 28.42 13.53 0.41
N ARG A 59 28.61 13.54 1.74
CA ARG A 59 29.57 14.43 2.41
C ARG A 59 31.00 14.20 1.93
N ARG A 60 31.47 12.95 1.93
CA ARG A 60 32.83 12.61 1.50
C ARG A 60 33.12 13.08 0.07
N VAL A 61 32.12 13.00 -0.82
CA VAL A 61 32.22 13.55 -2.18
C VAL A 61 32.41 15.06 -2.18
N LEU A 62 31.69 15.80 -1.34
CA LEU A 62 31.86 17.25 -1.25
C LEU A 62 33.20 17.64 -0.63
N GLU A 63 33.64 16.92 0.41
CA GLU A 63 34.94 17.11 1.06
C GLU A 63 36.10 16.87 0.10
N SER A 64 36.04 15.79 -0.71
CA SER A 64 37.06 15.51 -1.72
C SER A 64 37.11 16.56 -2.84
N CYS A 65 36.01 17.29 -3.05
CA CYS A 65 35.93 18.44 -3.96
C CYS A 65 36.38 19.77 -3.32
N GLY A 66 36.90 19.75 -2.09
CA GLY A 66 37.44 20.92 -1.40
C GLY A 66 36.40 21.85 -0.78
N LYS A 67 35.16 21.38 -0.57
CA LYS A 67 34.11 22.16 0.09
C LYS A 67 34.33 22.21 1.60
N ASN A 68 34.09 23.38 2.20
CA ASN A 68 34.21 23.55 3.65
C ASN A 68 32.93 23.09 4.38
N ASN A 69 33.01 22.94 5.72
CA ASN A 69 31.89 22.45 6.53
C ASN A 69 30.62 23.31 6.44
N ALA A 70 30.74 24.63 6.20
CA ALA A 70 29.58 25.50 6.03
C ALA A 70 28.89 25.23 4.68
N GLU A 71 29.66 25.12 3.59
CA GLU A 71 29.14 24.77 2.26
C GLU A 71 28.52 23.36 2.23
N ILE A 72 29.09 22.42 2.98
CA ILE A 72 28.54 21.06 3.12
C ILE A 72 27.24 21.08 3.92
N SER A 73 27.19 21.84 5.02
CA SER A 73 25.98 21.97 5.84
C SER A 73 24.84 22.65 5.07
N ASP A 74 25.14 23.59 4.19
CA ASP A 74 24.14 24.24 3.33
C ASP A 74 23.51 23.26 2.31
N VAL A 75 24.24 22.22 1.91
CA VAL A 75 23.76 21.23 0.92
C VAL A 75 23.13 20.00 1.58
N ILE A 76 23.71 19.50 2.67
CA ILE A 76 23.34 18.22 3.31
C ILE A 76 22.56 18.43 4.63
N GLY A 77 22.41 19.65 5.12
CA GLY A 77 21.46 19.95 6.21
C GLY A 77 21.73 19.21 7.53
N GLY A 78 22.99 19.17 8.00
CA GLY A 78 23.35 18.63 9.31
C GLY A 78 24.62 17.79 9.34
N VAL A 79 25.06 17.41 10.54
CA VAL A 79 26.19 16.51 10.79
C VAL A 79 25.66 15.10 11.01
N TYR A 80 25.71 14.25 9.98
CA TYR A 80 25.45 12.82 10.09
C TYR A 80 26.80 12.15 10.27
N GLU A 81 27.09 11.63 11.46
CA GLU A 81 28.31 10.85 11.73
C GLU A 81 27.89 9.41 11.98
N VAL A 82 28.14 8.57 10.99
CA VAL A 82 27.94 7.12 11.10
C VAL A 82 29.28 6.48 11.41
N PRO A 83 29.36 5.51 12.35
CA PRO A 83 30.61 4.81 12.61
C PRO A 83 31.20 4.20 11.34
N GLU A 84 32.51 4.34 11.14
CA GLU A 84 33.23 3.81 9.96
C GLU A 84 32.93 2.33 9.69
N GLN A 85 32.73 1.53 10.75
CA GLN A 85 32.40 0.12 10.62
C GLN A 85 31.06 -0.12 9.92
N VAL A 86 30.05 0.71 10.21
CA VAL A 86 28.72 0.61 9.60
C VAL A 86 28.82 1.03 8.13
N LEU A 87 29.52 2.13 7.85
CA LEU A 87 29.72 2.59 6.48
C LEU A 87 30.47 1.54 5.63
N HIS A 88 31.52 0.94 6.18
CA HIS A 88 32.28 -0.12 5.52
C HIS A 88 31.40 -1.33 5.21
N LYS A 89 30.58 -1.78 6.16
CA LYS A 89 29.61 -2.86 5.96
C LYS A 89 28.68 -2.59 4.76
N TYR A 90 28.12 -1.38 4.68
CA TYR A 90 27.22 -1.01 3.58
C TYR A 90 27.92 -0.94 2.21
N LEU A 91 29.17 -0.49 2.17
CA LEU A 91 29.93 -0.35 0.93
C LEU A 91 30.54 -1.68 0.44
N GLU A 92 30.90 -2.59 1.35
CA GLU A 92 31.40 -3.93 1.00
C GLU A 92 30.27 -4.87 0.56
N SER A 93 29.11 -4.80 1.21
CA SER A 93 27.93 -5.61 0.87
C SER A 93 26.76 -4.74 0.43
N LEU A 94 26.86 -4.16 -0.76
CA LEU A 94 25.77 -3.40 -1.40
C LEU A 94 24.60 -4.34 -1.74
N ALA A 95 23.50 -4.22 -1.01
CA ALA A 95 22.26 -4.90 -1.34
C ALA A 95 21.69 -4.40 -2.68
N GLU A 96 20.82 -5.20 -3.30
CA GLU A 96 20.21 -4.87 -4.60
C GLU A 96 19.37 -3.58 -4.54
N ASN A 97 18.70 -3.33 -3.41
CA ASN A 97 17.91 -2.12 -3.16
C ASN A 97 18.74 -0.94 -2.63
N HIS A 98 20.08 -1.00 -2.58
CA HIS A 98 20.92 0.13 -2.18
C HIS A 98 21.29 1.02 -3.39
N GLY A 99 20.30 1.41 -4.19
CA GLY A 99 20.50 2.11 -5.46
C GLY A 99 21.11 3.50 -5.32
N LEU A 100 20.61 4.31 -4.39
CA LEU A 100 21.13 5.64 -4.09
C LEU A 100 22.58 5.56 -3.61
N LEU A 101 22.88 4.61 -2.73
CA LEU A 101 24.25 4.40 -2.25
C LEU A 101 25.19 3.98 -3.38
N ARG A 102 24.72 3.13 -4.32
CA ARG A 102 25.47 2.75 -5.51
C ARG A 102 25.79 3.96 -6.39
N VAL A 103 24.82 4.85 -6.61
CA VAL A 103 25.03 6.12 -7.32
C VAL A 103 26.08 6.97 -6.62
N LEU A 104 25.95 7.17 -5.31
CA LEU A 104 26.89 8.01 -4.53
C LEU A 104 28.31 7.44 -4.54
N ALA A 105 28.46 6.12 -4.40
CA ALA A 105 29.75 5.45 -4.47
C ALA A 105 30.39 5.56 -5.87
N SER A 106 29.59 5.43 -6.93
CA SER A 106 30.04 5.65 -8.31
C SER A 106 30.50 7.10 -8.53
N VAL A 107 29.72 8.09 -8.06
CA VAL A 107 30.11 9.51 -8.12
C VAL A 107 31.42 9.75 -7.37
N GLN A 108 31.57 9.19 -6.17
CA GLN A 108 32.80 9.32 -5.38
C GLN A 108 34.01 8.79 -6.14
N LYS A 109 33.92 7.56 -6.64
CA LYS A 109 35.01 6.90 -7.38
C LYS A 109 35.40 7.67 -8.64
N GLU A 110 34.42 8.17 -9.40
CA GLU A 110 34.67 8.93 -10.61
C GLU A 110 35.22 10.33 -10.35
N ALA A 111 34.78 10.98 -9.27
CA ALA A 111 35.30 12.28 -8.83
C ALA A 111 36.75 12.21 -8.36
N GLU A 112 37.15 11.12 -7.70
CA GLU A 112 38.54 10.87 -7.28
C GLU A 112 39.45 10.56 -8.48
N SER A 113 38.91 9.91 -9.52
CA SER A 113 39.68 9.42 -10.67
C SER A 113 39.80 10.42 -11.83
N SER A 114 38.96 11.46 -11.87
CA SER A 114 38.88 12.40 -13.00
C SER A 114 39.00 13.86 -12.55
N ALA A 115 39.80 14.65 -13.25
CA ALA A 115 39.83 16.11 -13.09
C ALA A 115 38.62 16.82 -13.75
N GLY A 116 37.53 16.08 -13.97
CA GLY A 116 36.33 16.53 -14.65
C GLY A 116 35.43 17.41 -13.78
N SER A 117 34.44 18.04 -14.39
CA SER A 117 33.41 18.77 -13.65
C SER A 117 32.53 17.81 -12.87
N LEU A 118 32.43 17.98 -11.54
CA LEU A 118 31.55 17.20 -10.67
C LEU A 118 30.10 17.14 -11.19
N VAL A 119 29.62 18.24 -11.78
CA VAL A 119 28.29 18.31 -12.40
C VAL A 119 28.13 17.27 -13.51
N ALA A 120 29.13 17.14 -14.39
CA ALA A 120 29.09 16.20 -15.50
C ALA A 120 29.19 14.75 -15.00
N THR A 121 30.01 14.50 -13.97
CA THR A 121 30.08 13.19 -13.31
C THR A 121 28.74 12.79 -12.73
N VAL A 122 28.12 13.66 -11.92
CA VAL A 122 26.80 13.39 -11.33
C VAL A 122 25.74 13.14 -12.41
N GLN A 123 25.71 13.94 -13.48
CA GLN A 123 24.78 13.74 -14.59
C GLN A 123 24.97 12.39 -15.30
N SER A 124 26.23 12.03 -15.58
CA SER A 124 26.58 10.76 -16.23
C SER A 124 26.17 9.56 -15.37
N VAL A 125 26.53 9.58 -14.09
CA VAL A 125 26.22 8.50 -13.14
C VAL A 125 24.71 8.39 -12.93
N LEU A 126 23.99 9.49 -12.75
CA LEU A 126 22.51 9.48 -12.61
C LEU A 126 21.83 8.88 -13.84
N ALA A 127 22.34 9.17 -15.05
CA ALA A 127 21.80 8.60 -16.28
C ALA A 127 22.07 7.09 -16.39
N ALA A 128 23.27 6.64 -15.98
CA ALA A 128 23.67 5.24 -16.01
C ALA A 128 22.93 4.36 -14.98
N HIS A 129 22.57 4.94 -13.83
CA HIS A 129 21.99 4.24 -12.68
C HIS A 129 20.53 4.59 -12.41
N LYS A 130 19.78 4.98 -13.46
CA LYS A 130 18.37 5.36 -13.32
C LYS A 130 17.51 4.23 -12.72
N GLU A 131 17.71 3.00 -13.18
CA GLU A 131 16.97 1.83 -12.69
C GLU A 131 17.32 1.48 -11.24
N ASP A 132 18.58 1.65 -10.84
CA ASP A 132 19.01 1.46 -9.45
C ASP A 132 18.26 2.42 -8.52
N LEU A 133 18.13 3.69 -8.92
CA LEU A 133 17.36 4.68 -8.14
C LEU A 133 15.89 4.30 -8.02
N GLU A 134 15.26 3.80 -9.08
CA GLU A 134 13.86 3.37 -9.02
C GLU A 134 13.64 2.22 -8.03
N ARG A 135 14.62 1.32 -7.88
CA ARG A 135 14.61 0.17 -6.96
C ARG A 135 15.17 0.45 -5.58
N ASP A 136 15.57 1.69 -5.31
CA ASP A 136 16.20 2.07 -4.06
C ASP A 136 15.29 1.81 -2.84
N LEU A 137 15.90 1.53 -1.69
CA LEU A 137 15.23 1.29 -0.41
C LEU A 137 14.24 2.42 -0.06
N LEU A 138 14.57 3.68 -0.37
CA LEU A 138 13.69 4.81 -0.08
C LEU A 138 12.38 4.76 -0.89
N ASN A 139 12.38 4.14 -2.07
CA ASN A 139 11.20 3.95 -2.91
C ASN A 139 10.46 2.63 -2.60
N THR A 140 11.14 1.66 -2.00
CA THR A 140 10.64 0.29 -1.83
C THR A 140 10.30 -0.08 -0.39
N ALA A 141 10.78 0.64 0.62
CA ALA A 141 10.62 0.28 2.04
C ALA A 141 9.16 0.11 2.47
N LEU A 142 8.23 0.91 1.95
CA LEU A 142 6.81 0.76 2.26
C LEU A 142 6.12 -0.34 1.44
N LEU A 143 6.78 -0.90 0.43
CA LEU A 143 6.28 -2.03 -0.38
C LEU A 143 6.66 -3.40 0.22
N GLU A 144 7.33 -3.40 1.36
CA GLU A 144 7.55 -4.61 2.15
C GLU A 144 6.22 -5.14 2.72
N GLU A 145 6.24 -6.41 3.14
CA GLU A 145 5.03 -7.10 3.59
C GLU A 145 4.30 -6.30 4.66
N ASP A 146 4.97 -5.95 5.76
CA ASP A 146 4.32 -5.31 6.91
C ASP A 146 3.56 -4.03 6.51
N PRO A 147 4.15 -2.98 5.89
CA PRO A 147 3.37 -1.79 5.57
C PRO A 147 2.31 -2.05 4.49
N LEU A 148 2.66 -2.73 3.39
CA LEU A 148 1.79 -2.86 2.23
C LEU A 148 0.59 -3.79 2.48
N ARG A 149 0.81 -4.89 3.20
CA ARG A 149 -0.21 -5.91 3.47
C ARG A 149 -1.45 -5.34 4.14
N HIS A 150 -1.28 -4.45 5.11
CA HIS A 150 -2.40 -3.77 5.78
C HIS A 150 -3.35 -3.04 4.81
N LEU A 151 -2.80 -2.38 3.78
CA LEU A 151 -3.63 -1.70 2.79
C LEU A 151 -4.37 -2.72 1.91
N LEU A 152 -3.71 -3.82 1.57
CA LEU A 152 -4.28 -4.88 0.74
C LEU A 152 -5.40 -5.65 1.47
N ASP A 153 -5.22 -5.93 2.77
CA ASP A 153 -6.24 -6.56 3.60
C ASP A 153 -7.53 -5.72 3.63
N VAL A 154 -7.42 -4.39 3.74
CA VAL A 154 -8.58 -3.47 3.63
C VAL A 154 -9.30 -3.63 2.29
N VAL A 155 -8.56 -3.75 1.18
CA VAL A 155 -9.16 -3.96 -0.15
C VAL A 155 -9.88 -5.30 -0.22
N VAL A 156 -9.25 -6.38 0.27
CA VAL A 156 -9.81 -7.73 0.20
C VAL A 156 -11.06 -7.87 1.07
N GLU A 157 -11.03 -7.33 2.29
CA GLU A 157 -12.18 -7.32 3.20
C GLU A 157 -13.40 -6.55 2.65
N ASN A 158 -13.17 -5.57 1.78
CA ASN A 158 -14.22 -4.69 1.24
C ASN A 158 -14.66 -5.02 -0.19
N THR A 159 -13.99 -5.95 -0.86
CA THR A 159 -14.36 -6.35 -2.22
C THR A 159 -15.23 -7.60 -2.25
N GLY A 160 -15.10 -8.50 -1.28
CA GLY A 160 -15.97 -9.68 -1.14
C GLY A 160 -15.84 -10.72 -2.26
N VAL A 161 -14.84 -10.57 -3.15
CA VAL A 161 -14.67 -11.40 -4.34
C VAL A 161 -13.65 -12.51 -4.11
N LYS A 162 -13.92 -13.70 -4.67
CA LYS A 162 -12.94 -14.80 -4.75
C LYS A 162 -11.81 -14.52 -5.74
N LYS A 163 -11.96 -13.47 -6.54
CA LYS A 163 -11.05 -13.09 -7.61
C LYS A 163 -10.93 -11.58 -7.70
N LEU A 164 -9.76 -11.04 -7.40
CA LEU A 164 -9.45 -9.61 -7.42
C LEU A 164 -8.75 -9.24 -8.73
N LYS A 165 -9.29 -8.27 -9.46
CA LYS A 165 -8.67 -7.69 -10.65
C LYS A 165 -7.78 -6.52 -10.27
N VAL A 166 -6.48 -6.64 -10.51
CA VAL A 166 -5.48 -5.61 -10.23
C VAL A 166 -5.00 -5.01 -11.54
N LEU A 167 -5.07 -3.69 -11.67
CA LEU A 167 -4.59 -2.96 -12.85
C LEU A 167 -3.59 -1.89 -12.41
N GLU A 168 -2.34 -2.01 -12.85
CA GLU A 168 -1.37 -0.93 -12.69
C GLU A 168 -1.39 0.00 -13.90
N MET A 169 -1.48 1.30 -13.64
CA MET A 169 -1.42 2.36 -14.64
C MET A 169 -0.09 3.09 -14.51
N ALA A 170 0.87 2.76 -15.37
CA ALA A 170 2.21 3.33 -15.32
C ALA A 170 2.20 4.80 -15.76
N ALA A 171 2.73 5.68 -14.91
CA ALA A 171 2.79 7.12 -15.18
C ALA A 171 3.93 7.51 -16.13
N ASP A 172 4.91 6.63 -16.33
CA ASP A 172 6.07 6.80 -17.19
C ASP A 172 6.46 5.46 -17.84
N ALA A 173 7.50 5.47 -18.67
CA ALA A 173 8.05 4.27 -19.30
C ALA A 173 9.13 3.57 -18.43
N GLY A 174 9.13 3.81 -17.12
CA GLY A 174 10.05 3.18 -16.18
C GLY A 174 9.76 1.70 -15.97
N LEU A 175 10.78 0.93 -15.59
CA LEU A 175 10.64 -0.52 -15.40
C LEU A 175 10.18 -0.92 -14.00
N PHE A 176 10.18 0.03 -13.06
CA PHE A 176 9.74 -0.21 -11.70
C PHE A 176 8.21 -0.14 -11.59
N LEU A 177 7.62 -1.31 -11.33
CA LEU A 177 6.19 -1.57 -11.22
C LEU A 177 5.85 -2.05 -9.80
N LEU A 178 4.70 -1.63 -9.29
CA LEU A 178 4.22 -1.95 -7.95
C LEU A 178 3.38 -3.23 -7.92
N ALA A 179 2.60 -3.47 -8.98
CA ALA A 179 1.62 -4.54 -9.00
C ALA A 179 2.19 -5.96 -8.94
N PRO A 180 3.41 -6.27 -9.41
CA PRO A 180 4.04 -7.56 -9.14
C PRO A 180 4.18 -7.83 -7.63
N ARG A 181 4.62 -6.83 -6.85
CA ARG A 181 4.74 -6.94 -5.39
C ARG A 181 3.37 -7.05 -4.72
N VAL A 182 2.41 -6.24 -5.16
CA VAL A 182 1.01 -6.32 -4.70
C VAL A 182 0.43 -7.72 -4.95
N SER A 183 0.59 -8.27 -6.15
CA SER A 183 0.09 -9.58 -6.53
C SER A 183 0.74 -10.70 -5.70
N ALA A 184 2.05 -10.60 -5.45
CA ALA A 184 2.77 -11.56 -4.61
C ALA A 184 2.25 -11.56 -3.16
N LEU A 185 2.04 -10.38 -2.57
CA LEU A 185 1.53 -10.26 -1.20
C LEU A 185 0.06 -10.70 -1.07
N LEU A 186 -0.77 -10.39 -2.06
CA LEU A 186 -2.16 -10.89 -2.10
C LEU A 186 -2.19 -12.43 -2.16
N SER A 187 -1.30 -13.04 -2.95
CA SER A 187 -1.21 -14.50 -3.06
C SER A 187 -0.67 -15.15 -1.78
N LEU A 188 0.25 -14.47 -1.09
CA LEU A 188 0.82 -14.94 0.18
C LEU A 188 -0.21 -14.87 1.32
N SER A 189 -0.91 -13.75 1.44
CA SER A 189 -1.78 -13.42 2.59
C SER A 189 -3.19 -14.01 2.45
N HIS A 190 -3.62 -14.36 1.23
CA HIS A 190 -4.98 -14.83 0.96
C HIS A 190 -5.01 -16.07 0.07
N ILE A 191 -4.80 -17.24 0.67
CA ILE A 191 -4.68 -18.54 -0.03
C ILE A 191 -5.84 -18.86 -0.99
N LEU A 192 -7.06 -18.38 -0.69
CA LEU A 192 -8.25 -18.64 -1.50
C LEU A 192 -8.53 -17.55 -2.56
N LEU A 193 -7.80 -16.44 -2.53
CA LEU A 193 -7.98 -15.33 -3.43
C LEU A 193 -7.20 -15.55 -4.72
N LYS A 194 -7.87 -15.40 -5.87
CA LYS A 194 -7.20 -15.35 -7.17
C LYS A 194 -6.94 -13.90 -7.57
N THR A 195 -5.79 -13.62 -8.16
CA THR A 195 -5.47 -12.29 -8.68
C THR A 195 -5.38 -12.31 -10.21
N ASP A 196 -6.11 -11.41 -10.88
CA ASP A 196 -5.96 -11.14 -12.31
C ASP A 196 -5.15 -9.86 -12.47
N LEU A 197 -3.89 -9.99 -12.91
CA LEU A 197 -3.00 -8.85 -13.08
C LEU A 197 -3.01 -8.31 -14.51
N THR A 198 -3.22 -7.00 -14.64
CA THR A 198 -3.04 -6.26 -15.89
C THR A 198 -2.09 -5.08 -15.67
N ILE A 199 -1.17 -4.86 -16.61
CA ILE A 199 -0.26 -3.70 -16.61
C ILE A 199 -0.55 -2.85 -17.84
N ALA A 200 -0.95 -1.60 -17.60
CA ALA A 200 -1.09 -0.55 -18.59
C ALA A 200 0.20 0.27 -18.62
N HIS A 201 1.02 0.11 -19.67
CA HIS A 201 2.36 0.68 -19.76
C HIS A 201 2.58 1.37 -21.12
N PRO A 202 3.33 2.49 -21.20
CA PRO A 202 3.58 3.18 -22.48
C PRO A 202 4.29 2.30 -23.52
N GLN A 203 5.16 1.40 -23.04
CA GLN A 203 5.94 0.48 -23.87
C GLN A 203 5.83 -0.95 -23.31
N PRO A 204 4.73 -1.69 -23.50
CA PRO A 204 4.53 -2.97 -22.82
C PRO A 204 5.56 -4.05 -23.22
N ASN A 205 6.18 -3.92 -24.39
CA ASN A 205 7.14 -4.90 -24.93
C ASN A 205 8.48 -4.91 -24.18
N ILE A 206 8.81 -3.89 -23.40
CA ILE A 206 10.05 -3.84 -22.62
C ILE A 206 9.94 -4.67 -21.33
N LEU A 207 8.73 -5.02 -20.92
CA LEU A 207 8.47 -5.75 -19.69
C LEU A 207 8.71 -7.24 -19.92
N THR A 208 9.73 -7.79 -19.27
CA THR A 208 10.09 -9.21 -19.33
C THR A 208 9.51 -9.98 -18.14
N GLU A 209 9.66 -11.31 -18.14
CA GLU A 209 9.24 -12.18 -17.02
C GLU A 209 9.94 -11.85 -15.69
N VAL A 210 11.08 -11.17 -15.74
CA VAL A 210 11.79 -10.69 -14.55
C VAL A 210 10.99 -9.59 -13.83
N GLN A 211 10.30 -8.73 -14.58
CA GLN A 211 9.53 -7.62 -14.01
C GLN A 211 8.10 -8.01 -13.67
N VAL A 212 7.48 -8.88 -14.47
CA VAL A 212 6.06 -9.22 -14.34
C VAL A 212 5.84 -10.72 -14.56
N PRO A 213 4.94 -11.37 -13.82
CA PRO A 213 4.58 -12.77 -14.04
C PRO A 213 4.16 -13.07 -15.48
N GLU A 214 4.44 -14.27 -15.98
CA GLU A 214 4.19 -14.69 -17.38
C GLU A 214 2.71 -14.57 -17.80
N ASP A 215 1.78 -14.83 -16.86
CA ASP A 215 0.33 -14.75 -17.06
C ASP A 215 -0.24 -13.32 -17.03
N THR A 216 0.63 -12.32 -16.81
CA THR A 216 0.23 -10.91 -16.73
C THR A 216 -0.21 -10.37 -18.08
N LYS A 217 -1.41 -9.78 -18.13
CA LYS A 217 -1.89 -9.06 -19.32
C LYS A 217 -1.18 -7.72 -19.44
N LYS A 218 -0.62 -7.43 -20.62
CA LYS A 218 0.09 -6.17 -20.90
C LYS A 218 -0.69 -5.35 -21.94
N VAL A 219 -0.93 -4.08 -21.66
CA VAL A 219 -1.68 -3.17 -22.54
C VAL A 219 -0.86 -1.91 -22.78
N ALA A 220 -0.76 -1.48 -24.04
CA ALA A 220 -0.13 -0.21 -24.38
C ALA A 220 -1.02 0.95 -23.96
N TRP A 221 -0.55 1.77 -23.03
CA TRP A 221 -1.30 2.90 -22.48
C TRP A 221 -0.36 3.98 -21.95
N ASP A 222 -0.66 5.24 -22.23
CA ASP A 222 0.10 6.39 -21.79
C ASP A 222 -0.84 7.44 -21.19
N VAL A 223 -0.46 8.05 -20.07
CA VAL A 223 -1.22 9.11 -19.41
C VAL A 223 -1.33 10.36 -20.29
N ALA A 224 -0.31 10.65 -21.10
CA ALA A 224 -0.29 11.82 -21.99
C ALA A 224 -1.15 11.61 -23.25
N SER A 225 -1.36 10.36 -23.64
CA SER A 225 -2.20 9.97 -24.77
C SER A 225 -2.95 8.69 -24.42
N PRO A 226 -4.04 8.77 -23.64
CA PRO A 226 -4.81 7.59 -23.28
C PRO A 226 -5.20 6.88 -24.57
N SER A 227 -4.71 5.65 -24.72
CA SER A 227 -4.82 4.86 -25.95
C SER A 227 -6.29 4.67 -26.34
N ARG A 228 -6.58 4.46 -27.64
CA ARG A 228 -7.94 4.04 -28.09
C ARG A 228 -8.37 2.66 -27.55
N THR A 229 -7.43 1.90 -27.00
CA THR A 229 -7.69 0.62 -26.34
C THR A 229 -8.33 0.85 -24.99
N ALA A 230 -9.55 0.32 -24.82
CA ALA A 230 -10.24 0.33 -23.54
C ALA A 230 -9.45 -0.53 -22.53
N LEU A 231 -9.19 0.03 -21.34
CA LEU A 231 -8.60 -0.71 -20.24
C LEU A 231 -9.68 -1.59 -19.58
N PRO A 232 -9.31 -2.79 -19.10
CA PRO A 232 -10.27 -3.66 -18.41
C PRO A 232 -10.69 -3.07 -17.07
N ASP A 233 -11.91 -3.38 -16.64
CA ASP A 233 -12.38 -3.04 -15.30
C ASP A 233 -11.47 -3.68 -14.24
N ALA A 234 -11.24 -2.94 -13.15
CA ALA A 234 -10.41 -3.37 -12.04
C ALA A 234 -11.08 -3.11 -10.69
N ASP A 235 -10.73 -3.93 -9.72
CA ASP A 235 -11.15 -3.79 -8.32
C ASP A 235 -10.17 -2.89 -7.56
N LEU A 236 -8.87 -3.05 -7.88
CA LEU A 236 -7.77 -2.28 -7.35
C LEU A 236 -6.95 -1.70 -8.51
N LEU A 237 -6.91 -0.38 -8.60
CA LEU A 237 -5.95 0.33 -9.43
C LEU A 237 -4.67 0.59 -8.62
N VAL A 238 -3.53 0.45 -9.26
CA VAL A 238 -2.22 0.69 -8.64
C VAL A 238 -1.46 1.72 -9.47
N ALA A 239 -0.80 2.67 -8.82
CA ALA A 239 0.00 3.67 -9.51
C ALA A 239 1.14 4.22 -8.65
N ARG A 240 2.16 4.78 -9.32
CA ARG A 240 3.28 5.49 -8.70
C ARG A 240 3.27 6.96 -9.10
N ALA A 241 3.33 7.85 -8.13
CA ALA A 241 3.35 9.31 -8.32
C ALA A 241 4.78 9.84 -8.56
N ALA A 242 5.48 9.32 -9.57
CA ALA A 242 6.85 9.74 -9.90
C ALA A 242 6.93 10.86 -10.96
N ALA A 243 5.81 11.21 -11.58
CA ALA A 243 5.74 12.23 -12.61
C ALA A 243 5.64 13.66 -12.01
N GLY A 244 5.84 14.70 -12.82
CA GLY A 244 5.66 16.10 -12.38
C GLY A 244 4.18 16.44 -12.12
N SER A 245 3.88 17.57 -11.49
CA SER A 245 2.52 17.88 -10.98
C SER A 245 1.43 17.85 -12.05
N GLN A 246 1.71 18.34 -13.27
CA GLN A 246 0.75 18.27 -14.39
C GLN A 246 0.46 16.83 -14.82
N ALA A 247 1.49 15.97 -14.85
CA ALA A 247 1.33 14.57 -15.19
C ALA A 247 0.64 13.78 -14.05
N LEU A 248 0.84 14.19 -12.79
CA LEU A 248 0.12 13.63 -11.65
C LEU A 248 -1.38 13.97 -11.70
N GLU A 249 -1.74 15.21 -12.05
CA GLU A 249 -3.14 15.60 -12.26
C GLU A 249 -3.77 14.77 -13.38
N ALA A 250 -3.08 14.62 -14.53
CA ALA A 250 -3.54 13.79 -15.64
C ALA A 250 -3.67 12.30 -15.25
N LEU A 251 -2.73 11.78 -14.46
CA LEU A 251 -2.82 10.42 -13.91
C LEU A 251 -4.02 10.27 -12.99
N THR A 252 -4.27 11.27 -12.14
CA THR A 252 -5.43 11.27 -11.23
C THR A 252 -6.74 11.33 -12.02
N ASP A 253 -6.82 12.11 -13.11
CA ASP A 253 -7.96 12.12 -14.03
C ASP A 253 -8.18 10.75 -14.67
N ALA A 254 -7.10 10.09 -15.14
CA ALA A 254 -7.18 8.77 -15.74
C ALA A 254 -7.62 7.70 -14.73
N LEU A 255 -7.07 7.71 -13.52
CA LEU A 255 -7.47 6.82 -12.42
C LEU A 255 -8.94 7.05 -12.05
N ALA A 256 -9.37 8.31 -12.00
CA ALA A 256 -10.77 8.67 -11.76
C ALA A 256 -11.70 8.12 -12.84
N ALA A 257 -11.33 8.23 -14.12
CA ALA A 257 -12.12 7.73 -15.23
C ALA A 257 -12.20 6.19 -15.24
N GLN A 258 -11.10 5.50 -14.90
CA GLN A 258 -11.04 4.03 -14.89
C GLN A 258 -11.68 3.40 -13.64
N SER A 259 -11.71 4.12 -12.52
CA SER A 259 -12.23 3.60 -11.27
C SER A 259 -13.75 3.44 -11.33
N ARG A 260 -14.24 2.23 -11.03
CA ARG A 260 -15.65 1.98 -10.72
C ARG A 260 -16.01 2.60 -9.36
N GLU A 261 -17.30 2.87 -9.16
CA GLU A 261 -17.79 3.29 -7.84
C GLU A 261 -17.49 2.23 -6.79
N GLY A 262 -17.03 2.64 -5.60
CA GLY A 262 -16.57 1.74 -4.55
C GLY A 262 -15.22 1.06 -4.80
N GLY A 263 -14.58 1.27 -5.96
CA GLY A 263 -13.27 0.72 -6.29
C GLY A 263 -12.12 1.40 -5.54
N PHE A 264 -10.97 0.74 -5.51
CA PHE A 264 -9.79 1.18 -4.77
C PHE A 264 -8.67 1.67 -5.68
N VAL A 265 -7.89 2.64 -5.19
CA VAL A 265 -6.64 3.10 -5.81
C VAL A 265 -5.54 3.08 -4.76
N LEU A 266 -4.50 2.27 -4.99
CA LEU A 266 -3.27 2.29 -4.22
C LEU A 266 -2.23 3.17 -4.94
N LEU A 267 -1.74 4.19 -4.25
CA LEU A 267 -0.76 5.13 -4.79
C LEU A 267 0.51 5.14 -3.94
N SER A 268 1.66 4.90 -4.57
CA SER A 268 2.98 5.13 -3.95
C SER A 268 3.52 6.51 -4.32
N LEU A 269 3.98 7.26 -3.33
CA LEU A 269 4.42 8.64 -3.48
C LEU A 269 5.67 8.93 -2.65
N ARG A 270 6.61 9.69 -3.24
CA ARG A 270 7.72 10.34 -2.52
C ARG A 270 7.29 11.72 -2.04
N THR A 271 7.40 11.96 -0.73
CA THR A 271 6.97 13.21 -0.07
C THR A 271 8.14 14.14 0.24
N ALA A 272 9.34 13.59 0.41
CA ALA A 272 10.55 14.35 0.69
C ALA A 272 11.80 13.72 0.04
N LEU A 273 12.79 14.57 -0.23
CA LEU A 273 14.13 14.16 -0.63
C LEU A 273 15.01 14.10 0.61
N THR A 274 15.84 13.08 0.68
CA THR A 274 16.94 13.02 1.64
C THR A 274 18.01 14.05 1.29
N PRO A 275 18.87 14.44 2.25
CA PRO A 275 19.96 15.34 1.94
C PRO A 275 20.92 14.85 0.86
N ALA A 276 21.16 13.55 0.78
CA ALA A 276 21.96 12.96 -0.29
C ALA A 276 21.28 13.10 -1.67
N GLU A 277 19.96 12.91 -1.75
CA GLU A 277 19.18 13.17 -2.97
C GLU A 277 19.17 14.66 -3.33
N MET A 278 19.06 15.57 -2.35
CA MET A 278 19.16 17.01 -2.57
C MET A 278 20.52 17.41 -3.13
N PHE A 279 21.60 16.82 -2.63
CA PHE A 279 22.95 16.99 -3.20
C PHE A 279 22.98 16.58 -4.67
N LEU A 280 22.55 15.36 -4.99
CA LEU A 280 22.56 14.85 -6.37
C LEU A 280 21.70 15.71 -7.30
N SER A 281 20.52 16.12 -6.84
CA SER A 281 19.61 16.96 -7.62
C SER A 281 20.19 18.35 -7.89
N THR A 282 20.75 18.99 -6.86
CA THR A 282 21.31 20.35 -6.95
C THR A 282 22.57 20.38 -7.81
N VAL A 283 23.51 19.46 -7.57
CA VAL A 283 24.79 19.42 -8.28
C VAL A 283 24.61 18.92 -9.70
N GLY A 284 23.84 17.85 -9.89
CA GLY A 284 23.54 17.29 -11.22
C GLY A 284 22.61 18.16 -12.05
N LYS A 285 21.90 19.12 -11.44
CA LYS A 285 20.81 19.89 -12.07
C LYS A 285 19.73 18.98 -12.67
N VAL A 286 19.52 17.81 -12.06
CA VAL A 286 18.49 16.84 -12.43
C VAL A 286 17.40 16.89 -11.37
N PRO A 287 16.19 17.38 -11.68
CA PRO A 287 15.16 17.51 -10.67
C PRO A 287 14.64 16.13 -10.23
N LEU A 288 14.88 15.77 -8.97
CA LEU A 288 14.19 14.67 -8.31
C LEU A 288 12.82 15.16 -7.86
N ARG A 289 11.78 14.36 -8.09
CA ARG A 289 10.39 14.79 -7.95
C ARG A 289 9.78 14.24 -6.68
N VAL A 290 9.10 15.12 -5.94
CA VAL A 290 8.31 14.82 -4.75
C VAL A 290 7.01 15.59 -4.82
N HIS A 291 5.96 15.09 -4.17
CA HIS A 291 4.71 15.82 -3.98
C HIS A 291 4.31 15.81 -2.53
N SER A 292 3.73 16.92 -2.06
CA SER A 292 3.15 16.93 -0.72
C SER A 292 1.91 16.05 -0.67
N ARG A 293 1.72 15.38 0.46
CA ARG A 293 0.55 14.55 0.74
C ARG A 293 -0.75 15.32 0.55
N ASP A 294 -0.85 16.52 1.12
CA ASP A 294 -2.04 17.37 1.06
C ASP A 294 -2.44 17.73 -0.37
N PHE A 295 -1.45 17.99 -1.24
CA PHE A 295 -1.70 18.27 -2.65
C PHE A 295 -2.34 17.07 -3.35
N VAL A 296 -1.80 15.87 -3.11
CA VAL A 296 -2.30 14.63 -3.72
C VAL A 296 -3.68 14.28 -3.17
N GLU A 297 -3.89 14.35 -1.86
CA GLU A 297 -5.20 14.10 -1.25
C GLU A 297 -6.27 15.06 -1.79
N ALA A 298 -5.94 16.35 -1.93
CA ALA A 298 -6.85 17.34 -2.50
C ALA A 298 -7.16 17.04 -3.98
N ALA A 299 -6.17 16.62 -4.77
CA ALA A 299 -6.36 16.25 -6.18
C ALA A 299 -7.30 15.04 -6.33
N PHE A 300 -7.13 14.02 -5.49
CA PHE A 300 -8.01 12.85 -5.44
C PHE A 300 -9.41 13.21 -4.91
N GLY A 301 -9.49 14.04 -3.87
CA GLY A 301 -10.76 14.49 -3.27
C GLY A 301 -11.67 15.21 -4.26
N LYS A 302 -11.11 16.07 -5.13
CA LYS A 302 -11.84 16.75 -6.21
C LYS A 302 -12.49 15.78 -7.21
N ARG A 303 -11.98 14.55 -7.31
CA ARG A 303 -12.43 13.50 -8.24
C ARG A 303 -13.29 12.45 -7.56
N GLY A 304 -13.81 12.75 -6.36
CA GLY A 304 -14.74 11.88 -5.65
C GLY A 304 -14.05 10.73 -4.92
N PHE A 305 -12.75 10.81 -4.67
CA PHE A 305 -12.05 9.83 -3.84
C PHE A 305 -12.04 10.23 -2.37
N ARG A 306 -11.90 9.24 -1.50
CA ARG A 306 -11.65 9.41 -0.07
C ARG A 306 -10.42 8.59 0.31
N LEU A 307 -9.52 9.16 1.10
CA LEU A 307 -8.43 8.39 1.72
C LEU A 307 -9.03 7.44 2.75
N VAL A 308 -8.71 6.15 2.63
CA VAL A 308 -9.26 5.09 3.48
C VAL A 308 -8.20 4.38 4.31
N SER A 309 -6.95 4.34 3.84
CA SER A 309 -5.82 3.79 4.61
C SER A 309 -4.51 4.43 4.16
N LEU A 310 -3.52 4.46 5.04
CA LEU A 310 -2.26 5.15 4.84
C LEU A 310 -1.12 4.51 5.63
N ARG A 311 0.03 4.30 4.97
CA ARG A 311 1.32 3.99 5.61
C ARG A 311 2.39 4.96 5.13
N SER A 312 3.26 5.42 6.02
CA SER A 312 4.17 6.54 5.77
C SER A 312 5.48 6.39 6.53
N ASN A 313 6.52 7.00 5.98
CA ASN A 313 7.75 7.31 6.69
C ASN A 313 8.12 8.77 6.40
N ASN A 314 9.34 9.18 6.75
CA ASN A 314 9.83 10.55 6.57
C ASN A 314 10.05 10.96 5.09
N VAL A 315 10.11 10.03 4.14
CA VAL A 315 10.45 10.30 2.72
C VAL A 315 9.38 9.85 1.72
N SER A 316 8.49 8.95 2.14
CA SER A 316 7.60 8.19 1.27
C SER A 316 6.26 7.91 1.96
N VAL A 317 5.25 7.66 1.14
CA VAL A 317 3.89 7.38 1.60
C VAL A 317 3.15 6.44 0.64
N LEU A 318 2.41 5.49 1.20
CA LEU A 318 1.42 4.66 0.51
C LEU A 318 0.03 5.12 0.89
N LEU A 319 -0.75 5.55 -0.09
CA LEU A 319 -2.10 6.05 0.08
C LEU A 319 -3.07 5.06 -0.55
N LEU A 320 -4.06 4.58 0.21
CA LEU A 320 -5.20 3.84 -0.31
C LEU A 320 -6.40 4.76 -0.38
N PHE A 321 -6.91 4.98 -1.58
CA PHE A 321 -8.14 5.72 -1.82
C PHE A 321 -9.29 4.79 -2.20
N ARG A 322 -10.51 5.16 -1.83
CA ARG A 322 -11.76 4.53 -2.29
C ARG A 322 -12.58 5.54 -3.08
N LYS A 323 -13.09 5.15 -4.25
CA LYS A 323 -13.98 5.99 -5.05
C LYS A 323 -15.38 5.99 -4.42
N ARG A 324 -15.91 7.17 -4.12
CA ARG A 324 -17.25 7.31 -3.55
C ARG A 324 -18.31 6.89 -4.56
N LEU A 325 -19.43 6.41 -4.05
CA LEU A 325 -20.66 6.25 -4.83
C LEU A 325 -21.10 7.63 -5.33
N ALA A 326 -21.55 7.73 -6.59
CA ALA A 326 -21.97 9.00 -7.17
C ALA A 326 -23.21 9.57 -6.47
N THR A 327 -24.09 8.67 -6.00
CA THR A 327 -25.24 9.01 -5.15
C THR A 327 -25.20 8.13 -3.91
N PRO A 328 -24.65 8.62 -2.78
CA PRO A 328 -24.67 7.85 -1.54
C PRO A 328 -26.12 7.61 -1.11
N ALA A 329 -26.40 6.39 -0.63
CA ALA A 329 -27.69 6.07 -0.07
C ALA A 329 -27.92 6.90 1.20
N GLY A 330 -29.08 7.54 1.27
CA GLY A 330 -29.45 8.35 2.44
C GLY A 330 -29.62 7.53 3.72
N ALA A 331 -29.64 8.25 4.83
CA ALA A 331 -29.85 7.75 6.18
C ALA A 331 -31.01 6.78 6.32
N GLU A 332 -32.10 7.13 5.69
CA GLU A 332 -33.36 6.41 5.68
C GLU A 332 -33.30 5.05 4.97
N LYS A 333 -32.23 4.81 4.20
CA LYS A 333 -32.02 3.58 3.44
C LYS A 333 -31.02 2.62 4.10
N GLN A 334 -30.47 3.00 5.25
CA GLN A 334 -29.59 2.15 6.06
C GLN A 334 -30.39 1.47 7.17
N ALA A 335 -30.14 0.18 7.41
CA ALA A 335 -30.64 -0.51 8.59
C ALA A 335 -29.56 -0.56 9.66
N VAL A 336 -29.92 -0.32 10.93
CA VAL A 336 -29.00 -0.41 12.05
C VAL A 336 -29.53 -1.44 13.05
N ILE A 337 -28.72 -2.45 13.36
CA ILE A 337 -29.04 -3.52 14.30
C ILE A 337 -28.02 -3.47 15.43
N ARG A 338 -28.50 -3.34 16.66
CA ARG A 338 -27.65 -3.29 17.86
C ARG A 338 -27.36 -4.71 18.34
N VAL A 339 -26.09 -5.07 18.35
CA VAL A 339 -25.61 -6.40 18.74
C VAL A 339 -25.12 -6.35 20.18
N ARG A 340 -25.78 -7.15 21.02
CA ARG A 340 -25.47 -7.31 22.45
C ARG A 340 -25.34 -8.80 22.79
N SER A 341 -24.53 -9.09 23.78
CA SER A 341 -24.21 -10.43 24.29
C SER A 341 -25.37 -11.03 25.11
N GLY A 342 -26.34 -10.21 25.52
CA GLY A 342 -27.56 -10.62 26.20
C GLY A 342 -28.77 -10.62 25.26
N GLY A 343 -29.43 -11.78 25.11
CA GLY A 343 -30.64 -11.93 24.32
C GLY A 343 -30.38 -11.84 22.81
N PHE A 344 -30.22 -12.98 22.16
CA PHE A 344 -29.94 -13.10 20.72
C PHE A 344 -31.15 -12.78 19.81
N GLY A 345 -32.09 -11.94 20.26
CA GLY A 345 -33.26 -11.55 19.46
C GLY A 345 -32.88 -10.79 18.19
N TRP A 346 -31.77 -10.05 18.25
CA TRP A 346 -31.18 -9.36 17.10
C TRP A 346 -30.79 -10.31 15.95
N VAL A 347 -30.61 -11.62 16.21
CA VAL A 347 -30.34 -12.61 15.15
C VAL A 347 -31.53 -12.74 14.20
N GLU A 348 -32.76 -12.70 14.71
CA GLU A 348 -33.96 -12.74 13.86
C GLU A 348 -34.12 -11.44 13.07
N GLU A 349 -33.72 -10.30 13.64
CA GLU A 349 -33.66 -9.01 12.92
C GLU A 349 -32.64 -9.05 11.77
N ILE A 350 -31.45 -9.63 11.99
CA ILE A 350 -30.44 -9.81 10.95
C ILE A 350 -31.00 -10.67 9.82
N LYS A 351 -31.64 -11.80 10.12
CA LYS A 351 -32.24 -12.67 9.10
C LYS A 351 -33.25 -11.91 8.24
N ALA A 352 -34.17 -11.19 8.89
CA ALA A 352 -35.19 -10.42 8.19
C ALA A 352 -34.57 -9.32 7.30
N LYS A 353 -33.60 -8.57 7.83
CA LYS A 353 -32.93 -7.49 7.09
C LYS A 353 -31.99 -7.98 6.00
N ALA A 354 -31.30 -9.10 6.20
CA ALA A 354 -30.48 -9.72 5.16
C ALA A 354 -31.33 -10.10 3.95
N THR A 355 -32.49 -10.73 4.15
CA THR A 355 -33.42 -11.04 3.04
C THR A 355 -34.00 -9.79 2.39
N GLU A 356 -34.35 -8.76 3.16
CA GLU A 356 -34.86 -7.49 2.61
C GLU A 356 -33.82 -6.76 1.75
N TYR A 357 -32.55 -6.78 2.17
CA TYR A 357 -31.48 -6.02 1.53
C TYR A 357 -30.82 -6.76 0.35
N GLN A 358 -31.04 -8.07 0.20
CA GLN A 358 -30.54 -8.86 -0.93
C GLN A 358 -30.89 -8.26 -2.31
N GLU A 359 -32.07 -7.64 -2.43
CA GLU A 359 -32.57 -7.06 -3.68
C GLU A 359 -32.33 -5.54 -3.78
N ARG A 360 -31.69 -4.94 -2.77
CA ARG A 360 -31.46 -3.49 -2.73
C ARG A 360 -30.21 -3.09 -3.54
N PRO A 361 -30.15 -1.85 -4.04
CA PRO A 361 -28.96 -1.35 -4.71
C PRO A 361 -27.74 -1.32 -3.78
N ALA A 362 -26.54 -1.43 -4.37
CA ALA A 362 -25.28 -1.26 -3.65
C ALA A 362 -25.23 0.10 -2.92
N GLY A 363 -24.76 0.07 -1.67
CA GLY A 363 -24.70 1.26 -0.81
C GLY A 363 -25.85 1.36 0.21
N GLU A 364 -26.97 0.68 -0.01
CA GLU A 364 -27.99 0.47 1.03
C GLU A 364 -27.54 -0.72 1.90
N ASN A 365 -27.09 -0.47 3.13
CA ASN A 365 -26.43 -1.49 3.96
C ASN A 365 -27.18 -1.78 5.27
N VAL A 366 -26.90 -2.95 5.82
CA VAL A 366 -27.28 -3.37 7.18
C VAL A 366 -26.06 -3.27 8.07
N TRP A 367 -26.14 -2.42 9.08
CA TRP A 367 -25.07 -2.12 10.01
C TRP A 367 -25.25 -2.82 11.34
N LEU A 368 -24.31 -3.70 11.68
CA LEU A 368 -24.24 -4.38 12.96
C LEU A 368 -23.41 -3.54 13.93
N VAL A 369 -24.07 -2.88 14.88
CA VAL A 369 -23.41 -2.02 15.87
C VAL A 369 -23.23 -2.79 17.16
N ALA A 370 -21.99 -3.16 17.47
CA ALA A 370 -21.64 -3.77 18.75
C ALA A 370 -21.64 -2.72 19.85
N GLU A 371 -22.44 -2.95 20.89
CA GLU A 371 -22.46 -2.09 22.08
C GLU A 371 -21.56 -2.60 23.21
N ASP A 372 -21.28 -3.91 23.25
CA ASP A 372 -20.38 -4.51 24.24
C ASP A 372 -18.92 -4.35 23.81
N VAL A 373 -18.34 -3.19 24.15
CA VAL A 373 -16.96 -2.83 23.79
C VAL A 373 -15.96 -3.84 24.40
N GLY A 374 -15.11 -4.42 23.55
CA GLY A 374 -13.99 -5.28 23.97
C GLY A 374 -14.31 -6.77 24.10
N SER A 375 -15.58 -7.18 24.08
CA SER A 375 -15.98 -8.60 24.16
C SER A 375 -16.95 -9.06 23.07
N SER A 376 -17.39 -8.15 22.20
CA SER A 376 -18.29 -8.50 21.09
C SER A 376 -17.58 -9.29 19.99
N GLY A 377 -18.19 -10.40 19.55
CA GLY A 377 -17.74 -11.20 18.41
C GLY A 377 -18.20 -10.67 17.04
N VAL A 378 -18.61 -9.40 16.93
CA VAL A 378 -19.22 -8.83 15.71
C VAL A 378 -18.32 -8.93 14.48
N VAL A 379 -17.00 -8.83 14.64
CA VAL A 379 -16.03 -8.92 13.54
C VAL A 379 -16.06 -10.32 12.93
N GLY A 380 -15.91 -11.35 13.76
CA GLY A 380 -15.97 -12.75 13.32
C GLY A 380 -17.32 -13.12 12.72
N LEU A 381 -18.42 -12.65 13.34
CA LEU A 381 -19.77 -12.83 12.81
C LEU A 381 -19.91 -12.22 11.40
N THR A 382 -19.46 -10.98 11.22
CA THR A 382 -19.57 -10.27 9.93
C THR A 382 -18.74 -10.93 8.85
N ASN A 383 -17.54 -11.44 9.19
CA ASN A 383 -16.71 -12.19 8.26
C ASN A 383 -17.42 -13.45 7.74
N CYS A 384 -18.17 -14.15 8.59
CA CYS A 384 -19.00 -15.29 8.16
C CYS A 384 -20.17 -14.84 7.27
N LEU A 385 -20.93 -13.84 7.73
CA LEU A 385 -22.11 -13.35 7.01
C LEU A 385 -21.79 -12.79 5.63
N ARG A 386 -20.62 -12.17 5.44
CA ARG A 386 -20.15 -11.69 4.12
C ARG A 386 -19.97 -12.80 3.09
N GLN A 387 -19.82 -14.05 3.51
CA GLN A 387 -19.72 -15.22 2.62
C GLN A 387 -21.10 -15.80 2.25
N GLU A 388 -22.18 -15.31 2.86
CA GLU A 388 -23.55 -15.76 2.62
C GLU A 388 -24.25 -14.89 1.57
N THR A 389 -25.39 -15.36 1.07
CA THR A 389 -26.19 -14.62 0.08
C THR A 389 -26.71 -13.30 0.67
N GLY A 390 -26.39 -12.17 0.02
CA GLY A 390 -26.72 -10.83 0.53
C GLY A 390 -25.72 -10.28 1.56
N GLY A 391 -24.65 -11.04 1.86
CA GLY A 391 -23.58 -10.62 2.75
C GLY A 391 -22.87 -9.33 2.34
N ASP A 392 -22.89 -9.00 1.04
CA ASP A 392 -22.29 -7.79 0.47
C ASP A 392 -22.90 -6.49 1.01
N HIS A 393 -24.10 -6.54 1.61
CA HIS A 393 -24.77 -5.40 2.26
C HIS A 393 -24.46 -5.31 3.76
N ILE A 394 -23.79 -6.29 4.35
CA ILE A 394 -23.55 -6.34 5.80
C ILE A 394 -22.25 -5.62 6.14
N ARG A 395 -22.37 -4.65 7.06
CA ARG A 395 -21.30 -3.84 7.61
C ARG A 395 -21.34 -3.94 9.12
N TRP A 396 -20.24 -3.64 9.78
CA TRP A 396 -20.21 -3.63 11.25
C TRP A 396 -19.64 -2.34 11.78
N ALA A 397 -19.93 -2.00 13.02
CA ALA A 397 -19.27 -0.91 13.73
C ALA A 397 -19.22 -1.24 15.22
N VAL A 398 -18.30 -0.62 15.95
CA VAL A 398 -18.24 -0.69 17.42
C VAL A 398 -18.61 0.69 17.95
N TYR A 399 -19.57 0.72 18.87
CA TYR A 399 -19.97 1.93 19.57
C TYR A 399 -18.89 2.32 20.59
N VAL A 400 -18.37 3.55 20.54
CA VAL A 400 -17.44 4.07 21.54
C VAL A 400 -18.00 5.36 22.13
N ALA A 401 -18.37 5.33 23.41
CA ALA A 401 -18.76 6.54 24.14
C ALA A 401 -17.51 7.40 24.41
N GLU A 402 -17.58 8.70 24.16
CA GLU A 402 -16.49 9.63 24.46
C GLU A 402 -16.19 9.62 25.97
N ALA A 403 -14.99 9.14 26.35
CA ALA A 403 -14.48 9.35 27.69
C ALA A 403 -13.95 10.79 27.79
N ASN A 404 -14.64 11.64 28.55
CA ASN A 404 -14.11 12.93 28.96
C ASN A 404 -12.83 12.73 29.79
N GLY A 405 -11.64 12.86 29.18
CA GLY A 405 -10.38 12.87 29.94
C GLY A 405 -9.11 12.57 29.15
N SER A 406 -8.36 13.63 28.85
CA SER A 406 -6.92 13.72 28.56
C SER A 406 -6.11 12.45 28.24
N GLY A 407 -5.52 12.44 27.04
CA GLY A 407 -4.09 12.12 26.92
C GLY A 407 -3.69 10.74 26.40
N SER A 408 -4.34 10.22 25.36
CA SER A 408 -3.71 9.38 24.32
C SER A 408 -4.74 9.22 23.21
N GLN A 409 -4.43 9.61 21.97
CA GLN A 409 -5.33 9.37 20.84
C GLN A 409 -5.42 7.87 20.59
N ALA A 410 -6.38 7.23 21.27
CA ALA A 410 -6.93 5.95 20.89
C ALA A 410 -7.57 6.09 19.49
N PRO A 411 -7.76 4.97 18.75
CA PRO A 411 -8.31 5.02 17.40
C PRO A 411 -9.63 5.79 17.43
N ARG A 412 -9.85 6.71 16.48
CA ARG A 412 -11.15 7.39 16.32
C ARG A 412 -12.20 6.36 15.91
N LEU A 413 -12.69 5.61 16.88
CA LEU A 413 -13.85 4.75 16.76
C LEU A 413 -15.09 5.59 17.10
N TRP A 414 -16.11 5.33 16.30
CA TRP A 414 -17.25 6.16 15.94
C TRP A 414 -17.92 6.89 17.13
N THR A 415 -17.92 8.22 17.06
CA THR A 415 -18.67 9.13 17.95
C THR A 415 -20.16 9.16 17.58
N GLU A 416 -21.00 9.78 18.41
CA GLU A 416 -22.43 10.00 18.11
C GLU A 416 -22.66 10.82 16.82
N GLN A 417 -21.72 11.72 16.48
CA GLN A 417 -21.72 12.41 15.18
C GLN A 417 -21.40 11.45 14.03
N ALA A 418 -20.47 10.52 14.23
CA ALA A 418 -20.14 9.50 13.25
C ALA A 418 -21.29 8.49 13.06
N TYR A 419 -22.13 8.28 14.08
CA TYR A 419 -23.40 7.53 13.97
C TYR A 419 -24.42 8.23 13.07
N LEU A 420 -24.50 9.57 13.08
CA LEU A 420 -25.30 10.35 12.13
C LEU A 420 -24.67 10.35 10.72
N ASP A 421 -23.35 10.42 10.64
CA ASP A 421 -22.62 10.38 9.37
C ASP A 421 -22.70 8.99 8.71
N MET A 422 -22.77 7.91 9.51
CA MET A 422 -22.98 6.51 9.09
C MET A 422 -24.35 6.30 8.44
N GLN A 423 -25.35 7.09 8.83
CA GLN A 423 -26.60 7.14 8.10
C GLN A 423 -26.37 7.75 6.69
N SER A 424 -25.45 8.70 6.52
CA SER A 424 -25.25 9.41 5.24
C SER A 424 -24.12 8.91 4.31
N VAL A 425 -23.11 8.17 4.81
CA VAL A 425 -21.88 7.84 4.05
C VAL A 425 -21.38 6.44 4.41
N GLY A 426 -22.04 5.41 3.87
CA GLY A 426 -21.82 4.02 4.25
C GLY A 426 -20.59 3.33 3.62
N ASP A 427 -19.37 3.78 3.93
CA ASP A 427 -18.22 3.37 3.10
C ASP A 427 -16.99 2.73 3.76
N LEU A 428 -16.92 2.53 5.09
CA LEU A 428 -15.90 1.65 5.67
C LEU A 428 -16.32 1.16 7.05
N SER A 429 -16.76 -0.09 7.14
CA SER A 429 -16.40 -1.08 8.19
C SER A 429 -17.04 -2.45 7.93
#